data_AF-A0A958GF01-F1
#
_entry.id   AF-A0A958GF01-F1
#
_cell.length_a   1.000
_cell.length_b   1.000
_cell.length_c   1.000
_cell.angle_alpha   90.00
_cell.angle_beta   90.00
_cell.angle_gamma   90.00
#
_symmetry.space_group_name_H-M   'P 1'
#
loop_
_entity.id
_entity.type
_entity.pdbx_description
1 polymer ?
#
loop_
_entity_poly.entity_id
_entity_poly.type
_entity_poly.pdbx_seq_one_letter_code
_entity_poly.pdbx_strand_id
1 'polypeptide(L)'
;WLQNHNFQGDGAEQISFIIKDKMQNSDSLLVWHSRFEPYVYLKTLASTKFASSIFFKPDGSIQAKNTDKHLLQTYEKEFVKETNKSSPDWILLFKREGLGSNTFTDNYIRELLDRKYLFVKRLKGIDLLGKKTSWELYSLKN
;
A
#
# COMPACT_ATOMS: atom_id res chain seq x y z
N TRP A 1 31.87 -0.24 5.72
CA TRP A 1 31.05 0.50 6.70
C TRP A 1 29.57 0.45 6.32
N LEU A 2 28.96 -0.74 6.35
CA LEU A 2 27.52 -0.89 6.42
C LEU A 2 27.25 -1.34 7.86
N GLN A 3 26.84 -0.42 8.71
CA GLN A 3 26.39 -0.77 10.05
C GLN A 3 25.25 -1.77 9.91
N ASN A 4 25.42 -2.94 10.53
CA ASN A 4 24.40 -3.94 10.83
C ASN A 4 23.23 -3.28 11.57
N HIS A 5 22.38 -2.56 10.85
CA HIS A 5 21.01 -2.36 11.29
C HIS A 5 20.38 -3.73 11.14
N ASN A 6 19.94 -4.29 12.27
CA ASN A 6 19.17 -5.53 12.34
C ASN A 6 17.95 -5.41 11.41
N PHE A 7 18.12 -5.79 10.14
CA PHE A 7 17.04 -5.83 9.18
C PHE A 7 16.11 -6.96 9.62
N GLN A 8 15.02 -6.58 10.30
CA GLN A 8 13.96 -7.50 10.74
C GLN A 8 12.86 -7.65 9.68
N GLY A 9 13.08 -7.11 8.48
CA GLY A 9 12.07 -6.98 7.43
C GLY A 9 11.36 -5.63 7.42
N ASP A 10 10.67 -5.33 6.32
CA ASP A 10 9.86 -4.12 6.16
C ASP A 10 8.40 -4.30 6.65
N GLY A 11 8.08 -5.46 7.23
CA GLY A 11 6.76 -5.82 7.73
C GLY A 11 5.86 -6.57 6.73
N ALA A 12 6.34 -6.85 5.50
CA ALA A 12 5.52 -7.47 4.45
C ALA A 12 5.05 -8.90 4.78
N GLU A 13 5.90 -9.71 5.44
CA GLU A 13 5.53 -11.07 5.83
C GLU A 13 4.49 -11.05 6.96
N GLN A 14 4.71 -10.22 7.97
CA GLN A 14 3.82 -10.10 9.11
C GLN A 14 2.45 -9.55 8.71
N ILE A 15 2.37 -8.57 7.80
CA ILE A 15 1.08 -8.07 7.31
C ILE A 15 0.35 -9.13 6.48
N SER A 16 1.09 -9.97 5.76
CA SER A 16 0.54 -11.09 4.98
C SER A 16 -0.15 -12.12 5.89
N PHE A 17 0.43 -12.44 7.05
CA PHE A 17 -0.22 -13.31 8.03
C PHE A 17 -1.50 -12.70 8.61
N ILE A 18 -1.49 -11.39 8.90
CA ILE A 18 -2.66 -10.69 9.42
C ILE A 18 -3.80 -10.69 8.39
N ILE A 19 -3.47 -10.44 7.12
CA ILE A 19 -4.44 -10.49 6.02
C ILE A 19 -5.07 -11.89 5.93
N LYS A 20 -4.27 -12.95 5.97
CA LYS A 20 -4.76 -14.34 5.95
C LYS A 20 -5.66 -14.70 7.13
N ASP A 21 -5.38 -14.14 8.31
CA ASP A 21 -6.17 -14.38 9.52
C ASP A 21 -7.51 -13.61 9.51
N LYS A 22 -7.53 -12.42 8.90
CA LYS A 22 -8.66 -11.48 9.00
C LYS A 22 -9.62 -11.53 7.81
N MET A 23 -9.14 -11.84 6.61
CA MET A 23 -9.92 -11.75 5.38
C MET A 23 -10.62 -13.07 5.06
N GLN A 24 -11.85 -12.98 4.54
CA GLN A 24 -12.57 -14.11 3.97
C GLN A 24 -12.25 -14.29 2.47
N ASN A 25 -12.57 -15.46 1.91
CA ASN A 25 -12.37 -15.71 0.48
C ASN A 25 -13.29 -14.86 -0.43
N SER A 26 -14.38 -14.33 0.10
CA SER A 26 -15.25 -13.41 -0.64
C SER A 26 -14.73 -11.98 -0.67
N ASP A 27 -13.79 -11.65 0.22
CA ASP A 27 -13.36 -10.27 0.41
C ASP A 27 -12.55 -9.79 -0.79
N SER A 28 -12.53 -8.47 -0.95
CA SER A 28 -11.71 -7.76 -1.91
C SER A 28 -10.61 -6.97 -1.19
N LEU A 29 -9.38 -7.07 -1.69
CA LEU A 29 -8.22 -6.34 -1.19
C LEU A 29 -7.70 -5.38 -2.23
N LEU A 30 -7.68 -4.10 -1.89
CA LEU A 30 -7.03 -3.08 -2.68
C LEU A 30 -5.69 -2.68 -2.05
N VAL A 31 -4.60 -2.79 -2.82
CA VAL A 31 -3.25 -2.50 -2.35
C VAL A 31 -2.71 -1.26 -3.03
N TRP A 32 -2.28 -0.27 -2.25
CA TRP A 32 -1.56 0.91 -2.72
C TRP A 32 -0.13 0.90 -2.18
N HIS A 33 0.84 0.78 -3.08
CA HIS A 33 2.22 0.58 -2.67
C HIS A 33 3.21 1.18 -3.69
N SER A 34 4.43 1.57 -3.28
CA SER A 34 5.37 2.33 -4.13
C SER A 34 6.53 1.55 -4.79
N ARG A 35 6.59 0.23 -4.61
CA ARG A 35 7.61 -0.69 -5.12
C ARG A 35 7.00 -1.94 -5.77
N PHE A 36 7.76 -2.62 -6.62
CA PHE A 36 7.26 -3.84 -7.25
C PHE A 36 7.34 -5.07 -6.33
N GLU A 37 8.22 -5.08 -5.33
CA GLU A 37 8.51 -6.28 -4.53
C GLU A 37 7.34 -6.85 -3.72
N PRO A 38 6.42 -6.07 -3.12
CA PRO A 38 5.30 -6.68 -2.43
C PRO A 38 4.30 -7.30 -3.38
N TYR A 39 4.29 -7.01 -4.68
CA TYR A 39 3.53 -7.85 -5.59
C TYR A 39 4.05 -9.28 -5.60
N VAL A 40 5.36 -9.50 -5.44
CA VAL A 40 5.93 -10.85 -5.34
C VAL A 40 5.50 -11.53 -4.03
N TYR A 41 5.51 -10.80 -2.90
CA TYR A 41 5.06 -11.32 -1.61
C TYR A 41 3.53 -11.51 -1.54
N LEU A 42 2.74 -10.56 -2.07
CA LEU A 42 1.29 -10.67 -2.19
C LEU A 42 0.89 -11.71 -3.23
N LYS A 43 1.69 -11.98 -4.27
CA LYS A 43 1.48 -13.11 -5.17
C LYS A 43 1.72 -14.45 -4.47
N THR A 44 2.51 -14.52 -3.40
CA THR A 44 2.51 -15.70 -2.50
C THR A 44 1.26 -15.76 -1.61
N LEU A 45 0.50 -14.67 -1.47
CA LEU A 45 -0.90 -14.69 -0.98
C LEU A 45 -1.88 -15.24 -2.03
N ALA A 46 -1.48 -15.56 -3.26
CA ALA A 46 -2.37 -16.17 -4.26
C ALA A 46 -2.86 -17.60 -3.87
N SER A 47 -2.35 -18.17 -2.77
CA SER A 47 -2.94 -19.37 -2.15
C SER A 47 -4.29 -19.07 -1.46
N THR A 48 -4.54 -17.82 -1.11
CA THR A 48 -5.83 -17.34 -0.58
C THR A 48 -6.69 -16.80 -1.72
N LYS A 49 -7.89 -17.35 -1.87
CA LYS A 49 -8.84 -17.00 -2.93
C LYS A 49 -9.57 -15.71 -2.52
N PHE A 50 -8.94 -14.54 -2.63
CA PHE A 50 -9.65 -13.25 -2.52
C PHE A 50 -9.32 -12.38 -3.72
N ALA A 51 -10.21 -11.46 -4.10
CA ALA A 51 -10.00 -10.60 -5.26
C ALA A 51 -9.03 -9.48 -4.88
N SER A 52 -7.78 -9.53 -5.37
CA SER A 52 -6.78 -8.50 -5.10
C SER A 52 -6.55 -7.57 -6.30
N SER A 53 -6.63 -6.26 -6.08
CA SER A 53 -6.19 -5.24 -7.03
C SER A 53 -4.97 -4.52 -6.48
N ILE A 54 -3.88 -4.49 -7.25
CA ILE A 54 -2.59 -3.94 -6.81
C ILE A 54 -2.23 -2.74 -7.68
N PHE A 55 -2.01 -1.61 -7.02
CA PHE A 55 -1.67 -0.33 -7.66
C PHE A 55 -0.29 0.14 -7.20
N PHE A 56 0.56 0.48 -8.17
CA PHE A 56 1.92 0.92 -7.94
C PHE A 56 2.03 2.45 -8.01
N LYS A 57 2.47 3.07 -6.92
CA LYS A 57 2.88 4.48 -6.85
C LYS A 57 4.34 4.60 -7.34
N PRO A 58 4.64 5.23 -8.49
CA PRO A 58 6.03 5.45 -8.90
C PRO A 58 6.81 6.26 -7.86
N ASP A 59 8.12 6.01 -7.78
CA ASP A 59 9.02 6.69 -6.83
C ASP A 59 9.08 8.21 -7.09
N GLY A 60 8.91 9.00 -6.04
CA GLY A 60 8.98 10.46 -6.07
C GLY A 60 10.40 11.01 -6.25
N SER A 61 11.42 10.15 -6.30
CA SER A 61 12.80 10.50 -6.63
C SER A 61 13.01 10.97 -8.08
N ILE A 62 12.00 10.81 -8.94
CA ILE A 62 11.96 11.41 -10.28
C ILE A 62 11.61 12.91 -10.15
N GLN A 63 12.58 13.72 -9.72
CA GLN A 63 12.35 15.14 -9.50
C GLN A 63 12.22 15.96 -10.81
N ALA A 64 11.10 16.68 -10.88
CA ALA A 64 10.92 18.09 -11.28
C ALA A 64 11.14 18.56 -12.73
N LYS A 65 11.79 17.84 -13.64
CA LYS A 65 11.92 18.31 -15.05
C LYS A 65 10.89 17.76 -16.04
N ASN A 66 10.13 16.74 -15.66
CA ASN A 66 9.15 16.08 -16.53
C ASN A 66 7.81 15.84 -15.83
N THR A 67 7.46 16.72 -14.88
CA THR A 67 6.33 16.52 -13.97
C THR A 67 4.99 16.37 -14.69
N ASP A 68 4.89 16.94 -15.88
CA ASP A 68 3.70 16.95 -16.74
C ASP A 68 3.49 15.63 -17.51
N LYS A 69 4.42 14.66 -17.43
CA LYS A 69 4.31 13.35 -18.09
C LYS A 69 4.14 12.19 -17.11
N HIS A 70 3.83 12.44 -15.85
CA HIS A 70 3.83 11.40 -14.84
C HIS A 70 2.59 10.49 -14.91
N LEU A 71 2.85 9.23 -15.28
CA LEU A 71 1.96 8.07 -15.09
C LEU A 71 1.37 7.98 -13.68
N LEU A 72 2.02 8.62 -12.68
CA LEU A 72 1.52 8.76 -11.32
C LEU A 72 0.07 9.24 -11.28
N GLN A 73 -0.28 10.33 -11.98
CA GLN A 73 -1.65 10.86 -11.97
C GLN A 73 -2.66 9.87 -12.57
N THR A 74 -2.25 9.09 -13.57
CA THR A 74 -3.11 8.06 -14.18
C THR A 74 -3.36 6.90 -13.23
N TYR A 75 -2.31 6.40 -12.56
CA TYR A 75 -2.45 5.34 -11.55
C TYR A 75 -3.26 5.80 -10.33
N GLU A 76 -3.02 7.03 -9.90
CA GLU A 76 -3.78 7.68 -8.84
C GLU A 76 -5.27 7.79 -9.18
N LYS A 77 -5.62 8.25 -10.39
CA LYS A 77 -7.00 8.29 -10.88
C LYS A 77 -7.64 6.91 -10.97
N GLU A 78 -6.91 5.91 -11.47
CA GLU A 78 -7.44 4.56 -11.60
C GLU A 78 -7.65 3.91 -10.22
N PHE A 79 -6.75 4.16 -9.25
CA PHE A 79 -6.95 3.76 -7.87
C PHE A 79 -8.22 4.37 -7.29
N VAL A 80 -8.41 5.69 -7.42
CA VAL A 80 -9.63 6.39 -6.99
C VAL A 80 -10.87 5.79 -7.63
N LYS A 81 -10.82 5.53 -8.95
CA LYS A 81 -11.94 4.95 -9.70
C LYS A 81 -12.28 3.55 -9.20
N GLU A 82 -11.31 2.66 -9.04
CA GLU A 82 -11.56 1.30 -8.54
C GLU A 82 -12.07 1.31 -7.11
N THR A 83 -11.53 2.18 -6.25
CA THR A 83 -11.99 2.29 -4.86
C THR A 83 -13.44 2.79 -4.78
N ASN A 84 -13.86 3.69 -5.68
CA ASN A 84 -15.25 4.15 -5.74
C ASN A 84 -16.20 3.13 -6.38
N LYS A 85 -15.73 2.39 -7.38
CA LYS A 85 -16.55 1.43 -8.12
C LYS A 85 -16.83 0.16 -7.32
N SER A 86 -15.80 -0.36 -6.65
CA SER A 86 -15.86 -1.66 -5.98
C SER A 86 -16.06 -1.56 -4.47
N SER A 87 -15.75 -0.40 -3.85
CA SER A 87 -15.73 -0.23 -2.39
C SER A 87 -15.11 -1.45 -1.69
N PRO A 88 -13.81 -1.69 -1.91
CA PRO A 88 -13.18 -2.93 -1.49
C PRO A 88 -13.34 -3.16 0.02
N ASP A 89 -13.47 -4.41 0.43
CA ASP A 89 -13.64 -4.76 1.84
C ASP A 89 -12.41 -4.36 2.66
N TRP A 90 -11.23 -4.38 2.03
CA TRP A 90 -9.95 -4.07 2.66
C TRP A 90 -9.08 -3.16 1.80
N ILE A 91 -8.39 -2.24 2.47
CA ILE A 91 -7.34 -1.41 1.87
C ILE A 91 -6.02 -1.64 2.62
N LEU A 92 -4.96 -1.94 1.86
CA LEU A 92 -3.60 -2.03 2.35
C LEU A 92 -2.75 -0.90 1.76
N LEU A 93 -2.22 -0.05 2.64
CA LEU A 93 -1.31 1.02 2.26
C LEU A 93 0.11 0.72 2.70
N PHE A 94 1.07 0.97 1.81
CA PHE A 94 2.47 1.06 2.17
C PHE A 94 2.98 2.50 2.11
N LYS A 95 3.76 2.86 3.12
CA LYS A 95 4.42 4.16 3.22
C LYS A 95 5.91 3.96 3.48
N ARG A 96 6.71 4.87 2.94
CA ARG A 96 8.16 4.90 3.10
C ARG A 96 8.60 6.33 3.35
N GLU A 97 9.39 6.55 4.39
CA GLU A 97 9.94 7.88 4.70
C GLU A 97 10.79 8.39 3.52
N GLY A 98 10.60 9.67 3.17
CA GLY A 98 11.35 10.33 2.10
C GLY A 98 10.77 10.17 0.69
N LEU A 99 9.82 9.26 0.47
CA LEU A 99 8.95 9.33 -0.70
C LEU A 99 7.81 10.29 -0.41
N GLY A 100 7.78 11.42 -1.12
CA GLY A 100 6.88 12.56 -0.88
C GLY A 100 5.44 12.15 -0.56
N SER A 101 4.92 12.72 0.52
CA SER A 101 3.68 12.31 1.18
C SER A 101 2.54 13.34 1.04
N ASN A 102 2.59 14.22 0.04
CA ASN A 102 1.61 15.29 -0.14
C ASN A 102 1.08 15.34 -1.58
N THR A 103 0.87 14.18 -2.23
CA THR A 103 0.15 14.18 -3.51
C THR A 103 -1.35 14.40 -3.26
N PHE A 104 -2.07 14.86 -4.27
CA PHE A 104 -3.54 14.91 -4.26
C PHE A 104 -4.14 13.57 -3.79
N THR A 105 -3.54 12.46 -4.22
CA THR A 105 -4.00 11.12 -3.86
C THR A 105 -3.67 10.74 -2.44
N ASP A 106 -2.56 11.19 -1.86
CA ASP A 106 -2.33 10.96 -0.43
C ASP A 106 -3.41 11.66 0.41
N ASN A 107 -3.91 12.83 -0.02
CA ASN A 107 -5.01 13.52 0.64
C ASN A 107 -6.36 12.83 0.39
N TYR A 108 -6.66 12.45 -0.85
CA TYR A 108 -7.87 11.70 -1.19
C TYR A 108 -7.94 10.37 -0.45
N ILE A 109 -6.85 9.61 -0.41
CA ILE A 109 -6.75 8.34 0.31
C ILE A 109 -7.02 8.57 1.80
N ARG A 110 -6.42 9.59 2.42
CA ARG A 110 -6.70 9.91 3.84
C ARG A 110 -8.19 10.20 4.05
N GLU A 111 -8.76 11.09 3.24
CA GLU A 111 -10.17 11.45 3.34
C GLU A 111 -11.09 10.23 3.15
N LEU A 112 -10.81 9.40 2.15
CA LEU A 112 -11.54 8.18 1.88
C LEU A 112 -11.46 7.22 3.07
N LEU A 113 -10.26 6.98 3.59
CA LEU A 113 -10.05 6.11 4.73
C LEU A 113 -10.79 6.63 5.96
N ASP A 114 -10.66 7.91 6.27
CA ASP A 114 -11.32 8.54 7.42
C ASP A 114 -12.86 8.43 7.31
N ARG A 115 -13.40 8.56 6.10
CA ARG A 115 -14.86 8.48 5.85
C ARG A 115 -15.36 7.04 5.89
N LYS A 116 -14.76 6.14 5.12
CA LYS A 116 -15.36 4.83 4.78
C LYS A 116 -14.71 3.63 5.46
N TYR A 117 -13.53 3.78 6.06
CA TYR A 117 -12.76 2.63 6.55
C TYR A 117 -12.39 2.76 8.03
N LEU A 118 -12.19 1.62 8.68
CA LEU A 118 -11.66 1.50 10.03
C LEU A 118 -10.20 1.10 9.96
N PHE A 119 -9.36 1.77 10.73
CA PHE A 119 -7.98 1.37 10.90
C PHE A 119 -7.90 0.06 11.71
N VAL A 120 -7.20 -0.93 11.18
CA VAL A 120 -7.07 -2.26 11.80
C VAL A 120 -5.68 -2.45 12.40
N LYS A 121 -4.64 -2.21 11.61
CA LYS A 121 -3.26 -2.42 12.07
C LYS A 121 -2.26 -1.57 11.31
N ARG A 122 -1.19 -1.18 12.02
CA ARG A 122 0.04 -0.66 11.42
C ARG A 122 1.22 -1.52 11.83
N LEU A 123 2.06 -1.88 10.86
CA LEU A 123 3.38 -2.47 11.07
C LEU A 123 4.42 -1.50 10.57
N LYS A 124 5.44 -1.24 11.38
CA LYS A 124 6.56 -0.37 11.02
C LYS A 124 7.79 -1.23 10.83
N GLY A 125 8.64 -0.85 9.89
CA GLY A 125 9.87 -1.56 9.59
C GLY A 125 10.94 -0.64 9.02
N ILE A 126 12.01 -1.26 8.58
CA ILE A 126 13.08 -0.61 7.83
C ILE A 126 13.30 -1.46 6.58
N ASP A 127 13.34 -0.83 5.41
CA ASP A 127 13.59 -1.56 4.18
C ASP A 127 15.08 -1.86 3.94
N LEU A 128 15.37 -2.58 2.86
CA LEU A 128 16.73 -2.94 2.44
C LEU A 128 17.64 -1.74 2.18
N LEU A 129 17.08 -0.53 2.06
CA LEU A 129 17.80 0.71 1.83
C LEU A 129 17.89 1.56 3.10
N GLY A 130 17.55 1.00 4.26
CA GLY A 130 17.63 1.67 5.56
C GLY A 130 16.55 2.75 5.77
N LYS A 131 15.52 2.82 4.91
CA LYS A 131 14.42 3.78 5.05
C LYS A 131 13.33 3.21 5.94
N LYS A 132 12.78 4.03 6.83
CA LYS A 132 11.63 3.62 7.62
C LYS A 132 10.42 3.39 6.73
N THR A 133 9.70 2.33 6.98
CA THR A 133 8.49 1.95 6.24
C THR A 133 7.34 1.70 7.20
N SER A 134 6.12 1.73 6.67
CA SER A 134 4.96 1.18 7.35
C SER A 134 3.95 0.57 6.40
N TRP A 135 3.38 -0.56 6.83
CA TRP A 135 2.16 -1.14 6.28
C TRP A 135 0.98 -0.74 7.15
N GLU A 136 -0.12 -0.31 6.54
CA GLU A 136 -1.35 0.08 7.22
C GLU A 136 -2.53 -0.65 6.57
N LEU A 137 -3.26 -1.42 7.38
CA LEU A 137 -4.42 -2.19 6.96
C LEU A 137 -5.70 -1.53 7.48
N TYR A 138 -6.69 -1.44 6.61
CA TYR A 138 -7.98 -0.84 6.85
C TYR A 138 -9.10 -1.77 6.36
N SER A 139 -10.22 -1.80 7.08
CA SER A 139 -11.43 -2.54 6.70
C SER A 139 -12.58 -1.58 6.42
N LEU A 140 -13.52 -1.95 5.55
CA LEU A 140 -14.70 -1.15 5.29
C LEU A 140 -15.54 -0.97 6.57
N LYS A 141 -16.12 0.22 6.78
CA LYS A 141 -17.10 0.46 7.85
C LYS A 141 -18.41 -0.21 7.46
N ASN A 142 -18.93 -1.06 8.34
CA ASN A 142 -20.29 -1.58 8.25
C ASN A 142 -21.32 -0.50 8.64
#